data_AF-A0AAU5BNL7-F1
#
_entry.id   AF-A0AAU5BNL7-F1
#
_cell.length_a   1.000
_cell.length_b   1.000
_cell.length_c   1.000
_cell.angle_alpha   90.00
_cell.angle_beta   90.00
_cell.angle_gamma   90.00
#
_symmetry.space_group_name_H-M   'P 1'
#
loop_
_entity.id
_entity.type
_entity.pdbx_description
1 polymer ?
#
loop_
_entity_poly.entity_id
_entity_poly.type
_entity_poly.pdbx_seq_one_letter_code
_entity_poly.pdbx_strand_id
1 'polypeptide(L)'
;MAVCYRQDLFEAAGLPSDPDEVAALWEGDWAEFVQVGKTYQAKAPKGTYFMDTAAGLYNAVVSSSTQQYYEDGKLIYKDSPSVRKGWGLAVEAVRAGSSQGLKEFDPPWQRAFAKSTFATTICPSWQQANIEKFSGAANRGKWNIAQAPAAGNWGGSFLTVPSSGKHVEQAKQLVAWLTSPEQQVKVFQKVGNFPANRAAYPLPGVVTYTNPYIGPEARSGMIFAMAAMAIQPAETGPRAGELNNAIGDGILLMEQDGKTSDEAWNATVRQIDGNTR
;
A
#
# COMPACT_ATOMS: atom_id res chain seq x y z
N MET A 1 -2.86 5.30 -4.05
CA MET A 1 -3.22 4.06 -3.32
C MET A 1 -4.47 4.32 -2.50
N ALA A 2 -5.02 3.27 -1.88
CA ALA A 2 -6.23 3.26 -1.07
C ALA A 2 -6.01 2.41 0.20
N VAL A 3 -7.04 2.23 1.02
CA VAL A 3 -7.09 1.22 2.09
C VAL A 3 -8.13 0.17 1.70
N CYS A 4 -7.73 -1.09 1.62
CA CYS A 4 -8.65 -2.21 1.45
C CYS A 4 -8.97 -2.77 2.83
N TYR A 5 -10.26 -2.95 3.13
CA TYR A 5 -10.72 -3.33 4.45
C TYR A 5 -11.78 -4.43 4.40
N ARG A 6 -11.98 -5.10 5.53
CA ARG A 6 -12.97 -6.17 5.72
C ARG A 6 -14.23 -5.63 6.33
N GLN A 7 -15.29 -5.57 5.54
CA GLN A 7 -16.59 -5.06 5.95
C GLN A 7 -17.13 -5.85 7.14
N ASP A 8 -17.06 -7.18 7.07
CA ASP A 8 -17.55 -8.07 8.12
C ASP A 8 -16.76 -7.96 9.44
N LEU A 9 -15.45 -7.68 9.37
CA LEU A 9 -14.64 -7.45 10.56
C LEU A 9 -14.89 -6.06 11.15
N PHE A 10 -15.06 -5.04 10.32
CA PHE A 10 -15.43 -3.69 10.77
C PHE A 10 -16.78 -3.72 11.49
N GLU A 11 -17.81 -4.32 10.88
CA GLU A 11 -19.13 -4.47 11.48
C GLU A 11 -19.08 -5.23 12.81
N ALA A 12 -18.33 -6.33 12.88
CA ALA A 12 -18.17 -7.10 14.11
C ALA A 12 -17.47 -6.31 15.24
N ALA A 13 -16.62 -5.35 14.89
CA ALA A 13 -15.99 -4.42 15.83
C ALA A 13 -16.84 -3.16 16.11
N GLY A 14 -18.00 -3.01 15.46
CA GLY A 14 -18.89 -1.85 15.59
C GLY A 14 -18.40 -0.60 14.85
N LEU A 15 -17.61 -0.77 13.78
CA LEU A 15 -17.19 0.27 12.85
C LEU A 15 -18.11 0.27 11.60
N PRO A 16 -18.20 1.40 10.87
CA PRO A 16 -18.95 1.45 9.62
C PRO A 16 -18.35 0.54 8.55
N SER A 17 -19.15 0.09 7.58
CA SER A 17 -18.70 -0.70 6.44
C SER A 17 -18.85 0.00 5.10
N ASP A 18 -19.58 1.12 5.03
CA ASP A 18 -19.67 1.96 3.83
C ASP A 18 -18.32 2.63 3.49
N PRO A 19 -17.85 2.62 2.23
CA PRO A 19 -16.56 3.21 1.84
C PRO A 19 -16.35 4.67 2.21
N ASP A 20 -17.39 5.50 2.11
CA ASP A 20 -17.29 6.94 2.36
C ASP A 20 -17.27 7.21 3.87
N GLU A 21 -18.09 6.48 4.65
CA GLU A 21 -18.04 6.53 6.12
C GLU A 21 -16.70 6.01 6.67
N VAL A 22 -16.16 4.94 6.09
CA VAL A 22 -14.85 4.38 6.47
C VAL A 22 -13.72 5.34 6.11
N ALA A 23 -13.76 5.97 4.95
CA ALA A 23 -12.78 7.00 4.57
C ALA A 23 -12.80 8.19 5.53
N ALA A 24 -13.98 8.60 6.00
CA ALA A 24 -14.13 9.70 6.95
C ALA A 24 -13.51 9.41 8.33
N LEU A 25 -13.31 8.15 8.70
CA LEU A 25 -12.67 7.79 9.98
C LEU A 25 -11.20 8.25 10.07
N TRP A 26 -10.54 8.48 8.93
CA TRP A 26 -9.11 8.78 8.87
C TRP A 26 -8.76 9.84 7.83
N GLU A 27 -9.71 10.73 7.53
CA GLU A 27 -9.51 11.77 6.52
C GLU A 27 -8.29 12.64 6.86
N GLY A 28 -7.37 12.78 5.90
CA GLY A 28 -6.25 13.72 5.97
C GLY A 28 -5.02 13.27 6.78
N ASP A 29 -5.12 12.29 7.69
CA ASP A 29 -3.96 11.86 8.49
C ASP A 29 -3.89 10.35 8.78
N TRP A 30 -2.74 9.75 8.48
CA TRP A 30 -2.41 8.38 8.86
C TRP A 30 -2.35 8.16 10.38
N ALA A 31 -2.20 9.22 11.19
CA ALA A 31 -2.35 9.12 12.64
C ALA A 31 -3.78 8.72 13.04
N GLU A 32 -4.79 9.22 12.34
CA GLU A 32 -6.19 8.83 12.58
C GLU A 32 -6.44 7.38 12.20
N PHE A 33 -5.84 6.89 11.11
CA PHE A 33 -5.86 5.45 10.77
C PHE A 33 -5.32 4.58 11.93
N VAL A 34 -4.26 5.01 12.62
CA VAL A 34 -3.75 4.32 13.81
C VAL A 34 -4.72 4.39 14.99
N GLN A 35 -5.43 5.50 15.20
CA GLN A 35 -6.47 5.62 16.23
C GLN A 35 -7.68 4.72 15.96
N VAL A 36 -8.10 4.64 14.70
CA VAL A 36 -9.14 3.68 14.27
C VAL A 36 -8.68 2.25 14.53
N GLY A 37 -7.39 1.96 14.29
CA GLY A 37 -6.84 0.65 14.63
C GLY A 37 -6.88 0.31 16.12
N LYS A 38 -6.62 1.28 16.99
CA LYS A 38 -6.80 1.12 18.46
C LYS A 38 -8.27 0.86 18.80
N THR A 39 -9.19 1.58 18.16
CA THR A 39 -10.64 1.41 18.35
C THR A 39 -11.13 0.04 17.89
N TYR A 40 -10.69 -0.41 16.71
CA TYR A 40 -10.95 -1.75 16.20
C TYR A 40 -10.43 -2.80 17.19
N GLN A 41 -9.16 -2.71 17.59
CA GLN A 41 -8.53 -3.73 18.41
C GLN A 41 -9.21 -3.93 19.76
N ALA A 42 -9.79 -2.87 20.34
CA ALA A 42 -10.54 -2.92 21.60
C ALA A 42 -11.83 -3.76 21.52
N LYS A 43 -12.41 -3.92 20.32
CA LYS A 43 -13.66 -4.67 20.07
C LYS A 43 -13.48 -5.79 19.05
N ALA A 44 -12.24 -6.08 18.68
CA ALA A 44 -11.93 -6.99 17.59
C ALA A 44 -12.40 -8.42 17.90
N PRO A 45 -12.94 -9.14 16.90
CA PRO A 45 -13.09 -10.58 16.99
C PRO A 45 -11.76 -11.24 17.39
N LYS A 46 -11.83 -12.24 18.28
CA LYS A 46 -10.65 -12.90 18.81
C LYS A 46 -9.77 -13.45 17.69
N GLY A 47 -8.47 -13.14 17.75
CA GLY A 47 -7.48 -13.59 16.76
C GLY A 47 -7.47 -12.77 15.47
N THR A 48 -8.12 -11.61 15.45
CA THR A 48 -8.03 -10.63 14.37
C THR A 48 -7.29 -9.39 14.82
N TYR A 49 -6.61 -8.77 13.86
CA TYR A 49 -5.83 -7.55 14.00
C TYR A 49 -6.41 -6.47 13.10
N PHE A 50 -6.14 -5.21 13.40
CA PHE A 50 -6.58 -4.14 12.50
C PHE A 50 -5.84 -4.17 11.17
N MET A 51 -4.52 -4.35 11.18
CA MET A 51 -3.69 -4.38 9.98
C MET A 51 -2.83 -5.65 9.89
N ASP A 52 -2.44 -6.01 8.67
CA ASP A 52 -1.53 -7.12 8.38
C ASP A 52 -0.11 -6.87 8.90
N THR A 53 0.43 -5.67 8.68
CA THR A 53 1.72 -5.23 9.22
C THR A 53 1.83 -3.71 9.34
N ALA A 54 2.60 -3.25 10.33
CA ALA A 54 2.98 -1.85 10.46
C ALA A 54 4.03 -1.42 9.41
N ALA A 55 4.71 -2.36 8.74
CA ALA A 55 5.61 -2.05 7.61
C ALA A 55 4.83 -1.49 6.41
N GLY A 56 3.64 -2.03 6.12
CA GLY A 56 2.73 -1.50 5.11
C GLY A 56 2.29 -0.07 5.44
N LEU A 57 1.90 0.18 6.70
CA LEU A 57 1.55 1.52 7.20
C LEU A 57 2.73 2.51 7.03
N TYR A 58 3.94 2.11 7.42
CA TYR A 58 5.14 2.91 7.23
C TYR A 58 5.31 3.31 5.75
N ASN A 59 5.20 2.34 4.84
CA ASN A 59 5.31 2.60 3.42
C ASN A 59 4.21 3.56 2.93
N ALA A 60 2.98 3.42 3.42
CA ALA A 60 1.87 4.30 3.07
C ALA A 60 2.12 5.76 3.50
N VAL A 61 2.66 5.97 4.69
CA VAL A 61 3.01 7.30 5.21
C VAL A 61 4.11 7.94 4.35
N VAL A 62 5.20 7.20 4.09
CA VAL A 62 6.34 7.72 3.32
C VAL A 62 5.94 8.01 1.88
N SER A 63 5.25 7.06 1.23
CA SER A 63 4.86 7.20 -0.19
C SER A 63 3.75 8.22 -0.44
N SER A 64 3.12 8.75 0.62
CA SER A 64 2.19 9.89 0.54
C SER A 64 2.89 11.26 0.71
N SER A 65 4.21 11.28 0.91
CA SER A 65 4.98 12.52 1.12
C SER A 65 5.83 12.88 -0.10
N THR A 66 6.05 14.18 -0.29
CA THR A 66 6.98 14.75 -1.28
C THR A 66 8.45 14.66 -0.83
N GLN A 67 8.71 14.50 0.47
CA GLN A 67 10.05 14.32 1.04
C GLN A 67 10.18 12.91 1.59
N GLN A 68 10.72 11.99 0.78
CA GLN A 68 10.89 10.58 1.13
C GLN A 68 12.31 10.32 1.63
N TYR A 69 13.14 9.66 0.82
CA TYR A 69 14.49 9.27 1.21
C TYR A 69 15.57 10.23 0.71
N TYR A 70 15.25 11.10 -0.25
CA TYR A 70 16.19 11.98 -0.93
C TYR A 70 15.69 13.43 -0.95
N GLU A 71 16.64 14.37 -0.95
CA GLU A 71 16.43 15.80 -1.15
C GLU A 71 17.69 16.40 -1.79
N ASP A 72 17.52 17.12 -2.90
CA ASP A 72 18.59 17.74 -3.68
C ASP A 72 19.72 16.77 -4.07
N GLY A 73 19.36 15.55 -4.47
CA GLY A 73 20.29 14.48 -4.84
C GLY A 73 20.98 13.81 -3.64
N LYS A 74 20.70 14.23 -2.41
CA LYS A 74 21.33 13.71 -1.20
C LYS A 74 20.41 12.73 -0.49
N LEU A 75 21.00 11.69 0.08
CA LEU A 75 20.30 10.72 0.91
C LEU A 75 20.01 11.35 2.29
N ILE A 76 18.73 11.49 2.64
CA ILE A 76 18.26 12.12 3.88
C ILE A 76 17.38 11.19 4.74
N TYR A 77 17.35 9.88 4.49
CA TYR A 77 16.40 8.96 5.13
C TYR A 77 16.35 9.04 6.68
N LYS A 78 17.48 9.37 7.33
CA LYS A 78 17.55 9.51 8.79
C LYS A 78 16.84 10.77 9.29
N ASP A 79 16.86 11.84 8.49
CA ASP A 79 16.35 13.16 8.85
C ASP A 79 15.02 13.50 8.17
N SER A 80 14.59 12.65 7.24
CA SER A 80 13.32 12.76 6.54
C SER A 80 12.13 12.80 7.52
N PRO A 81 11.30 13.86 7.47
CA PRO A 81 10.10 13.96 8.29
C PRO A 81 9.12 12.81 8.06
N SER A 82 8.98 12.34 6.81
CA SER A 82 8.05 11.26 6.47
C SER A 82 8.54 9.90 6.99
N VAL A 83 9.85 9.65 6.94
CA VAL A 83 10.44 8.41 7.50
C VAL A 83 10.28 8.39 9.01
N ARG A 84 10.56 9.51 9.69
CA ARG A 84 10.37 9.62 11.15
C ARG A 84 8.90 9.48 11.54
N LYS A 85 7.98 10.14 10.82
CA LYS A 85 6.53 10.02 11.06
C LYS A 85 6.06 8.58 10.83
N GLY A 86 6.43 7.97 9.70
CA GLY A 86 6.07 6.59 9.37
C GLY A 86 6.57 5.59 10.42
N TRP A 87 7.83 5.72 10.86
CA TRP A 87 8.39 4.89 11.92
C TRP A 87 7.64 5.08 13.24
N GLY A 88 7.37 6.32 13.64
CA GLY A 88 6.61 6.62 14.86
C GLY A 88 5.22 6.01 14.85
N LEU A 89 4.48 6.14 13.74
CA LEU A 89 3.15 5.54 13.60
C LEU A 89 3.20 4.01 13.59
N ALA A 90 4.24 3.41 12.99
CA ALA A 90 4.46 1.97 13.08
C ALA A 90 4.68 1.52 14.54
N VAL A 91 5.54 2.21 15.30
CA VAL A 91 5.77 1.95 16.73
C VAL A 91 4.46 2.01 17.52
N GLU A 92 3.62 3.02 17.26
CA GLU A 92 2.32 3.14 17.91
C GLU A 92 1.38 1.97 17.60
N ALA A 93 1.29 1.57 16.33
CA ALA A 93 0.46 0.44 15.91
C ALA A 93 0.93 -0.88 16.56
N VAL A 94 2.24 -1.12 16.61
CA VAL A 94 2.83 -2.29 17.26
C VAL A 94 2.53 -2.30 18.76
N ARG A 95 2.74 -1.17 19.45
CA ARG A 95 2.45 -1.04 20.90
C ARG A 95 0.97 -1.21 21.22
N ALA A 96 0.09 -0.78 20.32
CA ALA A 96 -1.35 -0.98 20.44
C ALA A 96 -1.79 -2.42 20.19
N GLY A 97 -0.91 -3.30 19.70
CA GLY A 97 -1.24 -4.67 19.29
C GLY A 97 -2.21 -4.71 18.11
N SER A 98 -2.30 -3.63 17.32
CA SER A 98 -3.24 -3.51 16.19
C SER A 98 -2.66 -4.07 14.88
N SER A 99 -1.36 -4.36 14.86
CA SER A 99 -0.68 -5.05 13.75
C SER A 99 -0.52 -6.54 14.03
N GLN A 100 -0.76 -7.38 13.01
CA GLN A 100 -0.47 -8.80 13.07
C GLN A 100 1.03 -9.14 12.93
N GLY A 101 1.83 -8.23 12.37
CA GLY A 101 3.27 -8.43 12.21
C GLY A 101 3.68 -9.37 11.09
N LEU A 102 2.90 -9.41 10.01
CA LEU A 102 3.15 -10.30 8.88
C LEU A 102 4.16 -9.70 7.91
N LYS A 103 5.22 -10.43 7.58
CA LYS A 103 6.10 -10.04 6.48
C LYS A 103 5.33 -10.11 5.16
N GLU A 104 5.13 -8.96 4.51
CA GLU A 104 4.37 -8.86 3.27
C GLU A 104 4.93 -9.80 2.20
N PHE A 105 4.03 -10.34 1.38
CA PHE A 105 4.33 -11.29 0.29
C PHE A 105 4.81 -12.68 0.70
N ASP A 106 5.23 -12.90 1.95
CA ASP A 106 5.62 -14.22 2.42
C ASP A 106 4.40 -15.17 2.58
N PRO A 107 4.61 -16.50 2.56
CA PRO A 107 3.53 -17.47 2.68
C PRO A 107 2.60 -17.29 3.91
N PRO A 108 3.06 -16.88 5.11
CA PRO A 108 2.17 -16.57 6.23
C PRO A 108 1.21 -15.41 5.93
N TRP A 109 1.69 -14.34 5.31
CA TRP A 109 0.87 -13.20 4.90
C TRP A 109 -0.17 -13.59 3.86
N GLN A 110 0.24 -14.38 2.85
CA GLN A 110 -0.70 -14.92 1.85
C GLN A 110 -1.82 -15.76 2.50
N ARG A 111 -1.47 -16.62 3.47
CA ARG A 111 -2.47 -17.45 4.17
C ARG A 111 -3.40 -16.64 5.07
N ALA A 112 -2.96 -15.49 5.57
CA ALA A 112 -3.74 -14.65 6.48
C ALA A 112 -4.99 -14.05 5.80
N PHE A 113 -4.93 -13.79 4.49
CA PHE A 113 -6.10 -13.39 3.68
C PHE A 113 -7.24 -14.41 3.75
N ALA A 114 -6.96 -15.68 3.44
CA ALA A 114 -7.97 -16.75 3.50
C ALA A 114 -8.52 -16.93 4.94
N LYS A 115 -7.63 -16.80 5.94
CA LYS A 115 -7.97 -16.95 7.36
C LYS A 115 -8.68 -15.73 7.95
N SER A 116 -8.75 -14.61 7.24
CA SER A 116 -9.40 -13.39 7.73
C SER A 116 -8.81 -12.85 9.04
N THR A 117 -7.49 -12.90 9.21
CA THR A 117 -6.86 -12.53 10.49
C THR A 117 -6.53 -11.05 10.63
N PHE A 118 -6.77 -10.24 9.60
CA PHE A 118 -6.61 -8.78 9.67
C PHE A 118 -7.77 -8.07 8.96
N ALA A 119 -8.09 -6.87 9.44
CA ALA A 119 -9.23 -6.09 8.96
C ALA A 119 -8.88 -5.09 7.85
N THR A 120 -7.61 -4.70 7.71
CA THR A 120 -7.15 -3.74 6.71
C THR A 120 -5.79 -4.13 6.14
N THR A 121 -5.52 -3.69 4.92
CA THR A 121 -4.20 -3.72 4.29
C THR A 121 -4.05 -2.48 3.42
N ILE A 122 -2.83 -1.94 3.35
CA ILE A 122 -2.53 -0.82 2.45
C ILE A 122 -2.69 -1.32 1.01
N CYS A 123 -3.46 -0.60 0.21
CA CYS A 123 -4.00 -1.12 -1.03
C CYS A 123 -3.60 -0.24 -2.23
N PRO A 124 -2.38 -0.38 -2.78
CA PRO A 124 -2.14 0.03 -4.16
C PRO A 124 -3.05 -0.77 -5.10
N SER A 125 -3.28 -0.28 -6.31
CA SER A 125 -4.30 -0.83 -7.21
C SER A 125 -4.15 -2.32 -7.50
N TRP A 126 -2.90 -2.76 -7.68
CA TRP A 126 -2.52 -4.16 -7.90
C TRP A 126 -2.77 -5.07 -6.68
N GLN A 127 -2.92 -4.52 -5.48
CA GLN A 127 -3.13 -5.31 -4.26
C GLN A 127 -4.49 -6.02 -4.25
N GLN A 128 -5.48 -5.49 -4.98
CA GLN A 128 -6.76 -6.18 -5.16
C GLN A 128 -6.59 -7.56 -5.81
N ALA A 129 -5.63 -7.73 -6.71
CA ALA A 129 -5.35 -9.02 -7.33
C ALA A 129 -4.74 -10.01 -6.32
N ASN A 130 -3.92 -9.54 -5.38
CA ASN A 130 -3.43 -10.36 -4.27
C ASN A 130 -4.57 -10.76 -3.33
N ILE A 131 -5.44 -9.81 -2.98
CA ILE A 131 -6.64 -10.09 -2.18
C ILE A 131 -7.47 -11.19 -2.84
N GLU A 132 -7.79 -11.06 -4.13
CA GLU A 132 -8.56 -12.06 -4.90
C GLU A 132 -7.86 -13.42 -4.95
N LYS A 133 -6.55 -13.43 -5.22
CA LYS A 133 -5.75 -14.64 -5.32
C LYS A 133 -5.69 -15.41 -4.00
N PHE A 134 -5.54 -14.71 -2.87
CA PHE A 134 -5.20 -15.33 -1.59
C PHE A 134 -6.38 -15.46 -0.62
N SER A 135 -7.44 -14.66 -0.78
CA SER A 135 -8.58 -14.67 0.15
C SER A 135 -9.56 -15.83 -0.09
N GLY A 136 -9.56 -16.44 -1.28
CA GLY A 136 -10.41 -17.60 -1.61
C GLY A 136 -11.90 -17.28 -1.79
N ALA A 137 -12.68 -18.20 -2.34
CA ALA A 137 -14.06 -17.92 -2.74
C ALA A 137 -15.00 -17.49 -1.59
N ALA A 138 -14.77 -18.00 -0.37
CA ALA A 138 -15.60 -17.71 0.80
C ALA A 138 -15.53 -16.27 1.31
N ASN A 139 -14.53 -15.50 0.86
CA ASN A 139 -14.33 -14.09 1.23
C ASN A 139 -14.70 -13.11 0.09
N ARG A 140 -15.26 -13.61 -1.02
CA ARG A 140 -15.80 -12.78 -2.09
C ARG A 140 -16.87 -11.85 -1.52
N GLY A 141 -16.77 -10.56 -1.81
CA GLY A 141 -17.73 -9.54 -1.36
C GLY A 141 -17.57 -9.11 0.10
N LYS A 142 -16.62 -9.69 0.86
CA LYS A 142 -16.36 -9.30 2.26
C LYS A 142 -15.32 -8.20 2.40
N TRP A 143 -14.60 -7.92 1.33
CA TRP A 143 -13.68 -6.80 1.27
C TRP A 143 -14.41 -5.56 0.76
N ASN A 144 -13.85 -4.39 1.01
CA ASN A 144 -14.21 -3.16 0.33
C ASN A 144 -12.97 -2.25 0.30
N ILE A 145 -13.10 -1.09 -0.32
CA ILE A 145 -12.00 -0.17 -0.57
C ILE A 145 -12.44 1.25 -0.26
N ALA A 146 -11.64 1.94 0.54
CA ALA A 146 -11.86 3.32 0.95
C ALA A 146 -10.68 4.21 0.53
N GLN A 147 -10.94 5.51 0.37
CA GLN A 147 -9.90 6.50 0.13
C GLN A 147 -8.87 6.44 1.28
N ALA A 148 -7.59 6.48 0.94
CA ALA A 148 -6.52 6.56 1.94
C ALA A 148 -6.47 7.97 2.56
N PRO A 149 -5.96 8.11 3.80
CA PRO A 149 -5.79 9.41 4.48
C PRO A 149 -5.07 10.46 3.63
N ALA A 150 -4.06 10.03 2.86
CA ALA A 150 -3.32 10.86 1.94
C ALA A 150 -3.05 10.11 0.63
N ALA A 151 -2.94 10.87 -0.47
CA ALA A 151 -2.63 10.32 -1.77
C ALA A 151 -1.15 9.94 -1.85
N GLY A 152 -0.86 8.70 -2.21
CA GLY A 152 0.50 8.25 -2.46
C GLY A 152 0.59 7.10 -3.45
N ASN A 153 1.82 6.77 -3.85
CA ASN A 153 2.11 5.75 -4.85
C ASN A 153 3.02 4.64 -4.30
N TRP A 154 2.59 3.38 -4.44
CA TRP A 154 3.43 2.23 -4.18
C TRP A 154 3.57 1.36 -5.44
N GLY A 155 4.77 1.40 -6.03
CA GLY A 155 5.14 0.60 -7.18
C GLY A 155 4.85 1.29 -8.52
N GLY A 156 4.52 0.48 -9.52
CA GLY A 156 4.57 0.85 -10.92
C GLY A 156 5.77 0.21 -11.62
N SER A 157 5.72 0.13 -12.93
CA SER A 157 6.78 -0.49 -13.74
C SER A 157 6.99 0.29 -15.02
N PHE A 158 8.19 0.17 -15.57
CA PHE A 158 8.57 0.80 -16.83
C PHE A 158 8.98 -0.29 -17.83
N LEU A 159 8.59 -0.10 -19.08
CA LEU A 159 9.12 -0.87 -20.20
C LEU A 159 10.30 -0.08 -20.78
N THR A 160 11.49 -0.69 -20.82
CA THR A 160 12.70 -0.07 -21.35
C THR A 160 13.15 -0.75 -22.64
N VAL A 161 13.76 0.03 -23.54
CA VAL A 161 14.32 -0.48 -24.81
C VAL A 161 15.84 -0.28 -24.75
N PRO A 162 16.64 -1.36 -24.58
CA PRO A 162 18.09 -1.26 -24.60
C PRO A 162 18.59 -0.76 -25.96
N SER A 163 19.50 0.21 -25.94
CA SER A 163 20.07 0.82 -27.16
C SER A 163 20.89 -0.16 -28.01
N SER A 164 21.37 -1.24 -27.42
CA SER A 164 22.12 -2.31 -28.10
C SER A 164 21.23 -3.31 -28.88
N GLY A 165 19.91 -3.14 -28.85
CA GLY A 165 18.98 -4.03 -29.53
C GLY A 165 19.09 -4.00 -31.06
N LYS A 166 18.75 -5.11 -31.72
CA LYS A 166 18.72 -5.19 -33.20
C LYS A 166 17.49 -4.51 -33.84
N HIS A 167 16.43 -4.31 -33.06
CA HIS A 167 15.13 -3.79 -33.52
C HIS A 167 14.62 -2.66 -32.62
N VAL A 168 15.49 -1.70 -32.30
CA VAL A 168 15.20 -0.62 -31.34
C VAL A 168 13.95 0.17 -31.73
N GLU A 169 13.80 0.54 -32.99
CA GLU A 169 12.65 1.36 -33.43
C GLU A 169 11.32 0.59 -33.36
N GLN A 170 11.30 -0.70 -33.75
CA GLN A 170 10.11 -1.54 -33.61
C GLN A 170 9.77 -1.78 -32.13
N ALA A 171 10.78 -1.99 -31.28
CA ALA A 171 10.58 -2.15 -29.84
C ALA A 171 10.00 -0.87 -29.21
N LYS A 172 10.47 0.32 -29.61
CA LYS A 172 9.89 1.60 -29.18
C LYS A 172 8.42 1.72 -29.58
N GLN A 173 8.07 1.37 -30.82
CA GLN A 173 6.68 1.38 -31.30
C GLN A 173 5.80 0.43 -30.47
N LEU A 174 6.29 -0.77 -30.18
CA LEU A 174 5.57 -1.74 -29.35
C LEU A 174 5.36 -1.21 -27.92
N VAL A 175 6.41 -0.66 -27.29
CA VAL A 175 6.30 -0.08 -25.95
C VAL A 175 5.29 1.08 -25.93
N ALA A 176 5.33 1.97 -26.92
CA ALA A 176 4.36 3.06 -27.04
C ALA A 176 2.92 2.54 -27.17
N TRP A 177 2.71 1.50 -27.98
CA TRP A 177 1.40 0.86 -28.11
C TRP A 177 0.94 0.20 -26.80
N LEU A 178 1.79 -0.61 -26.16
CA LEU A 178 1.50 -1.31 -24.90
C LEU A 178 1.14 -0.35 -23.75
N THR A 179 1.68 0.86 -23.79
CA THR A 179 1.48 1.90 -22.76
C THR A 179 0.46 2.97 -23.17
N SER A 180 -0.20 2.81 -24.33
CA SER A 180 -1.30 3.68 -24.74
C SER A 180 -2.51 3.56 -23.80
N PRO A 181 -3.38 4.60 -23.72
CA PRO A 181 -4.51 4.62 -22.79
C PRO A 181 -5.38 3.36 -22.89
N GLU A 182 -5.77 2.99 -24.11
CA GLU A 182 -6.64 1.83 -24.38
C GLU A 182 -6.04 0.50 -23.91
N GLN A 183 -4.73 0.30 -24.07
CA GLN A 183 -4.10 -0.93 -23.59
C GLN A 183 -4.01 -0.94 -22.06
N GLN A 184 -3.71 0.20 -21.44
CA GLN A 184 -3.69 0.28 -19.97
C GLN A 184 -5.08 0.08 -19.36
N VAL A 185 -6.17 0.51 -20.01
CA VAL A 185 -7.55 0.18 -19.58
C VAL A 185 -7.78 -1.33 -19.59
N LYS A 186 -7.38 -2.03 -20.66
CA LYS A 186 -7.53 -3.50 -20.74
C LYS A 186 -6.75 -4.20 -19.64
N VAL A 187 -5.52 -3.76 -19.35
CA VAL A 187 -4.71 -4.30 -18.26
C VAL A 187 -5.38 -4.04 -16.91
N PHE A 188 -5.87 -2.82 -16.67
CA PHE A 188 -6.58 -2.47 -15.45
C PHE A 188 -7.79 -3.37 -15.20
N GLN A 189 -8.65 -3.56 -16.19
CA GLN A 189 -9.83 -4.41 -16.07
C GLN A 189 -9.48 -5.89 -15.89
N LYS A 190 -8.31 -6.33 -16.37
CA LYS A 190 -7.89 -7.73 -16.32
C LYS A 190 -7.21 -8.09 -15.01
N VAL A 191 -6.34 -7.23 -14.49
CA VAL A 191 -5.45 -7.54 -13.34
C VAL A 191 -5.42 -6.46 -12.26
N GLY A 192 -6.21 -5.39 -12.39
CA GLY A 192 -6.31 -4.33 -11.39
C GLY A 192 -5.18 -3.30 -11.39
N ASN A 193 -4.19 -3.42 -12.29
CA ASN A 193 -3.10 -2.42 -12.40
C ASN A 193 -3.65 -1.10 -12.94
N PHE A 194 -3.69 -0.08 -12.08
CA PHE A 194 -4.22 1.22 -12.47
C PHE A 194 -3.35 1.88 -13.55
N PRO A 195 -3.96 2.52 -14.57
CA PRO A 195 -3.19 3.20 -15.62
C PRO A 195 -2.28 4.29 -15.04
N ALA A 196 -1.05 4.39 -15.55
CA ALA A 196 -0.19 5.55 -15.33
C ALA A 196 -0.43 6.66 -16.37
N ASN A 197 -1.03 6.30 -17.51
CA ASN A 197 -1.40 7.25 -18.55
C ASN A 197 -2.69 7.99 -18.17
N ARG A 198 -2.59 9.27 -17.80
CA ARG A 198 -3.72 10.10 -17.35
C ARG A 198 -4.89 10.18 -18.35
N ALA A 199 -4.61 10.04 -19.65
CA ALA A 199 -5.67 10.03 -20.66
C ALA A 199 -6.58 8.79 -20.56
N ALA A 200 -6.18 7.76 -19.81
CA ALA A 200 -7.01 6.60 -19.54
C ALA A 200 -8.05 6.83 -18.42
N TYR A 201 -7.83 7.79 -17.53
CA TYR A 201 -8.63 7.95 -16.30
C TYR A 201 -10.12 8.24 -16.57
N PRO A 202 -10.49 9.12 -17.52
CA PRO A 202 -11.90 9.39 -17.79
C PRO A 202 -12.57 8.29 -18.64
N LEU A 203 -11.82 7.28 -19.12
CA LEU A 203 -12.40 6.23 -19.95
C LEU A 203 -13.35 5.36 -19.11
N PRO A 204 -14.51 4.93 -19.65
CA PRO A 204 -15.50 4.15 -18.90
C PRO A 204 -14.92 2.89 -18.26
N GLY A 205 -13.99 2.21 -18.95
CA GLY A 205 -13.32 1.02 -18.39
C GLY A 205 -12.45 1.29 -17.16
N VAL A 206 -12.22 2.56 -16.80
CA VAL A 206 -11.55 2.99 -15.58
C VAL A 206 -12.54 3.61 -14.62
N VAL A 207 -13.15 4.76 -14.95
CA VAL A 207 -13.90 5.56 -13.96
C VAL A 207 -15.12 4.82 -13.38
N THR A 208 -15.78 3.95 -14.15
CA THR A 208 -16.93 3.18 -13.68
C THR A 208 -16.56 1.75 -13.26
N TYR A 209 -15.27 1.41 -13.21
CA TYR A 209 -14.84 0.07 -12.86
C TYR A 209 -15.11 -0.24 -11.39
N THR A 210 -15.80 -1.35 -11.16
CA THR A 210 -15.93 -1.99 -9.86
C THR A 210 -15.25 -3.35 -9.87
N ASN A 211 -14.66 -3.74 -8.73
CA ASN A 211 -14.07 -5.06 -8.58
C ASN A 211 -15.05 -6.01 -7.86
N PRO A 212 -15.66 -6.98 -8.56
CA PRO A 212 -16.70 -7.85 -7.99
C PRO A 212 -16.16 -8.86 -6.97
N TYR A 213 -14.85 -9.10 -6.93
CA TYR A 213 -14.27 -9.91 -5.86
C TYR A 213 -14.22 -9.13 -4.54
N ILE A 214 -13.76 -7.88 -4.61
CA ILE A 214 -13.66 -6.99 -3.46
C ILE A 214 -15.06 -6.77 -2.90
N GLY A 215 -15.92 -6.09 -3.66
CA GLY A 215 -17.32 -5.88 -3.30
C GLY A 215 -18.10 -5.23 -4.44
N PRO A 216 -19.43 -5.41 -4.51
CA PRO A 216 -20.26 -4.80 -5.55
C PRO A 216 -20.20 -3.26 -5.53
N GLU A 217 -19.96 -2.67 -4.36
CA GLU A 217 -19.88 -1.22 -4.13
C GLU A 217 -18.42 -0.69 -4.15
N ALA A 218 -17.45 -1.56 -4.43
CA ALA A 218 -16.04 -1.20 -4.52
C ALA A 218 -15.80 -0.36 -5.78
N ARG A 219 -15.98 0.97 -5.68
CA ARG A 219 -15.72 1.97 -6.74
C ARG A 219 -14.22 2.15 -7.01
N SER A 220 -13.49 1.04 -7.20
CA SER A 220 -12.03 0.99 -7.31
C SER A 220 -11.50 1.93 -8.38
N GLY A 221 -12.17 1.98 -9.53
CA GLY A 221 -11.82 2.88 -10.63
C GLY A 221 -11.75 4.36 -10.22
N MET A 222 -12.83 4.85 -9.61
CA MET A 222 -12.94 6.24 -9.14
C MET A 222 -11.95 6.55 -8.02
N ILE A 223 -11.86 5.67 -7.01
CA ILE A 223 -10.95 5.84 -5.86
C ILE A 223 -9.49 5.93 -6.32
N PHE A 224 -9.06 5.03 -7.21
CA PHE A 224 -7.69 5.08 -7.72
C PHE A 224 -7.45 6.25 -8.67
N ALA A 225 -8.45 6.68 -9.44
CA ALA A 225 -8.32 7.88 -10.27
C ALA A 225 -8.15 9.14 -9.42
N MET A 226 -8.96 9.31 -8.37
CA MET A 226 -8.83 10.41 -7.40
C MET A 226 -7.46 10.40 -6.74
N ALA A 227 -7.03 9.24 -6.23
CA ALA A 227 -5.71 9.10 -5.64
C ALA A 227 -4.59 9.45 -6.64
N ALA A 228 -4.64 8.90 -7.86
CA ALA A 228 -3.61 9.10 -8.88
C ALA A 228 -3.50 10.56 -9.36
N MET A 229 -4.61 11.29 -9.37
CA MET A 229 -4.64 12.72 -9.71
C MET A 229 -4.06 13.61 -8.61
N ALA A 230 -4.18 13.19 -7.35
CA ALA A 230 -3.73 13.94 -6.18
C ALA A 230 -2.25 13.72 -5.80
N ILE A 231 -1.62 12.65 -6.30
CA ILE A 231 -0.21 12.32 -5.99
C ILE A 231 0.71 13.47 -6.40
N GLN A 232 1.50 13.93 -5.44
CA GLN A 232 2.62 14.83 -5.67
C GLN A 232 3.91 14.01 -5.78
N PRO A 233 4.76 14.26 -6.79
CA PRO A 233 6.01 13.52 -6.96
C PRO A 233 6.99 13.84 -5.82
N ALA A 234 7.71 12.81 -5.38
CA ALA A 234 8.86 12.94 -4.49
C ALA A 234 10.15 12.66 -5.26
N GLU A 235 11.26 13.22 -4.80
CA GLU A 235 12.57 12.84 -5.32
C GLU A 235 12.83 11.35 -5.02
N THR A 236 13.09 10.57 -6.07
CA THR A 236 13.42 9.16 -5.97
C THR A 236 14.89 8.96 -6.34
N GLY A 237 15.70 8.53 -5.38
CA GLY A 237 17.10 8.18 -5.62
C GLY A 237 17.31 6.67 -5.83
N PRO A 238 18.54 6.27 -6.22
CA PRO A 238 18.84 4.91 -6.68
C PRO A 238 18.61 3.81 -5.63
N ARG A 239 18.62 4.14 -4.34
CA ARG A 239 18.42 3.18 -3.23
C ARG A 239 17.04 3.28 -2.58
N ALA A 240 16.10 4.06 -3.13
CA ALA A 240 14.80 4.29 -2.49
C ALA A 240 14.05 2.98 -2.16
N GLY A 241 14.03 2.01 -3.09
CA GLY A 241 13.41 0.70 -2.85
C GLY A 241 14.15 -0.15 -1.82
N GLU A 242 15.48 -0.14 -1.82
CA GLU A 242 16.31 -0.84 -0.82
C GLU A 242 16.03 -0.30 0.59
N LEU A 243 15.96 1.03 0.73
CA LEU A 243 15.68 1.71 2.00
C LEU A 243 14.28 1.39 2.52
N ASN A 244 13.28 1.42 1.65
CA ASN A 244 11.91 1.07 2.00
C ASN A 244 11.83 -0.37 2.55
N ASN A 245 12.44 -1.33 1.85
CA ASN A 245 12.48 -2.73 2.28
C ASN A 245 13.26 -2.88 3.60
N ALA A 246 14.43 -2.27 3.73
CA ALA A 246 15.25 -2.39 4.93
C ALA A 246 14.55 -1.81 6.17
N ILE A 247 13.87 -0.66 6.03
CA ILE A 247 13.13 -0.05 7.14
C ILE A 247 11.86 -0.85 7.46
N GLY A 248 11.17 -1.39 6.45
CA GLY A 248 10.07 -2.34 6.65
C GLY A 248 10.52 -3.59 7.42
N ASP A 249 11.64 -4.21 7.04
CA ASP A 249 12.25 -5.32 7.77
C ASP A 249 12.66 -4.91 9.20
N GLY A 250 13.12 -3.67 9.38
CA GLY A 250 13.38 -3.07 10.68
C GLY A 250 12.17 -3.03 11.59
N ILE A 251 10.98 -2.70 11.05
CA ILE A 251 9.72 -2.69 11.79
C ILE A 251 9.35 -4.11 12.23
N LEU A 252 9.58 -5.13 11.39
CA LEU A 252 9.33 -6.53 11.73
C LEU A 252 10.12 -6.99 12.95
N LEU A 253 11.27 -6.40 13.26
CA LEU A 253 12.02 -6.69 14.49
C LEU A 253 11.23 -6.32 15.76
N MET A 254 10.39 -5.28 15.70
CA MET A 254 9.48 -4.96 16.80
C MET A 254 8.28 -5.90 16.82
N GLU A 255 7.74 -6.21 15.64
CA GLU A 255 6.53 -7.02 15.48
C GLU A 255 6.73 -8.50 15.83
N GLN A 256 7.90 -9.06 15.51
CA GLN A 256 8.18 -10.50 15.60
C GLN A 256 9.22 -10.85 16.67
N ASP A 257 10.23 -10.00 16.86
CA ASP A 257 11.35 -10.29 17.78
C ASP A 257 11.23 -9.57 19.13
N GLY A 258 10.19 -8.73 19.31
CA GLY A 258 9.96 -7.99 20.54
C GLY A 258 11.01 -6.92 20.85
N LYS A 259 11.79 -6.48 19.85
CA LYS A 259 12.76 -5.40 20.03
C LYS A 259 12.06 -4.10 20.39
N THR A 260 12.73 -3.26 21.17
CA THR A 260 12.31 -1.87 21.34
C THR A 260 12.50 -1.08 20.04
N SER A 261 11.78 0.04 19.90
CA SER A 261 11.93 0.97 18.77
C SER A 261 13.39 1.36 18.53
N ASP A 262 14.14 1.66 19.58
CA ASP A 262 15.53 2.13 19.45
C ASP A 262 16.46 0.99 19.01
N GLU A 263 16.28 -0.22 19.55
CA GLU A 263 17.05 -1.39 19.13
C GLU A 263 16.79 -1.74 17.66
N ALA A 264 15.52 -1.74 17.25
CA ALA A 264 15.09 -2.02 15.89
C ALA A 264 15.61 -0.97 14.90
N TRP A 265 15.46 0.33 15.22
CA TRP A 265 15.97 1.43 14.40
C TRP A 265 17.50 1.36 14.27
N ASN A 266 18.21 1.17 15.38
CA ASN A 266 19.68 1.09 15.36
C ASN A 266 20.18 -0.13 14.58
N ALA A 267 19.49 -1.28 14.64
CA ALA A 267 19.83 -2.45 13.82
C ALA A 267 19.62 -2.17 12.33
N THR A 268 18.49 -1.53 11.99
CA THR A 268 18.12 -1.13 10.62
C THR A 268 19.15 -0.17 10.02
N VAL A 269 19.52 0.88 10.76
CA VAL A 269 20.54 1.85 10.32
C VAL A 269 21.89 1.18 10.12
N ARG A 270 22.30 0.28 11.03
CA ARG A 270 23.55 -0.49 10.85
C ARG A 270 23.54 -1.34 9.58
N GLN A 271 22.41 -1.96 9.25
CA GLN A 271 22.26 -2.73 8.01
C GLN A 271 22.35 -1.83 6.77
N ILE A 272 21.60 -0.72 6.75
CA ILE A 272 21.56 0.21 5.63
C ILE A 272 22.94 0.83 5.38
N ASP A 273 23.62 1.28 6.44
CA ASP A 273 24.94 1.92 6.34
C ASP A 273 26.05 0.88 6.12
N GLY A 274 25.92 -0.34 6.63
CA GLY A 274 26.86 -1.43 6.37
C GLY A 274 26.96 -1.80 4.90
N ASN A 275 25.84 -1.68 4.16
CA ASN A 275 25.76 -1.91 2.72
C ASN A 275 26.22 -0.70 1.86
N THR A 276 26.73 0.38 2.48
CA THR A 276 27.25 1.57 1.75
C THR A 276 28.77 1.59 1.54
N ARG A 277 29.47 0.51 1.88
CA ARG A 277 30.92 0.37 1.65
C ARG A 277 31.22 -0.36 0.34
#